data_AF-J7TGV1-F1
#
_entry.id   AF-J7TGV1-F1
#
_cell.length_a   1.000
_cell.length_b   1.000
_cell.length_c   1.000
_cell.angle_alpha   90.00
_cell.angle_beta   90.00
_cell.angle_gamma   90.00
#
_symmetry.space_group_name_H-M   'P 1'
#
loop_
_entity.id
_entity.type
_entity.pdbx_description
1 polymer ?
#
loop_
_entity_poly.entity_id
_entity_poly.type
_entity_poly.pdbx_seq_one_letter_code
_entity_poly.pdbx_strand_id
1 'polypeptide(L)'
;MLILLITLIYLLTTLATIFLLPHMSVPILLFSLYVLPLIINFIGYKLKQLKCKTFLTFLLPTMSLLGYLVFAYVTVKSGTWTNFVNINTFSNSDMSVKVGMNLLSVAQLVFVTLLFYGVSLTTHFINKKISVNKGAKYA
;
A
#
# COMPACT_ATOMS: atom_id res chain seq x y z
N MET A 1 -9.88 -13.35 14.76
CA MET A 1 -9.32 -12.20 15.49
C MET A 1 -8.25 -11.44 14.68
N LEU A 2 -7.12 -12.06 14.29
CA LEU A 2 -6.05 -11.33 13.56
C LEU A 2 -6.49 -10.71 12.22
N ILE A 3 -7.28 -11.42 11.41
CA ILE A 3 -7.77 -10.88 10.13
C ILE A 3 -8.66 -9.65 10.36
N LEU A 4 -9.55 -9.72 11.35
CA LEU A 4 -10.39 -8.59 11.77
C LEU A 4 -9.56 -7.37 12.20
N LEU A 5 -8.47 -7.61 12.94
CA LEU A 5 -7.56 -6.55 13.36
C LEU A 5 -6.87 -5.91 12.15
N ILE A 6 -6.39 -6.71 11.19
CA ILE A 6 -5.74 -6.22 9.98
C ILE A 6 -6.72 -5.41 9.12
N THR A 7 -7.95 -5.88 8.97
CA THR A 7 -8.99 -5.12 8.26
C THR A 7 -9.31 -3.81 8.95
N LEU A 8 -9.37 -3.79 10.30
CA LEU A 8 -9.59 -2.57 11.06
C LEU A 8 -8.43 -1.58 10.88
N ILE A 9 -7.18 -2.07 10.90
CA ILE A 9 -5.99 -1.24 10.65
C ILE A 9 -6.08 -0.60 9.26
N TYR A 10 -6.38 -1.38 8.22
CA TYR A 10 -6.51 -0.86 6.86
C TYR A 10 -7.63 0.16 6.70
N LEU A 11 -8.76 -0.07 7.36
CA LEU A 11 -9.87 0.86 7.37
C LEU A 11 -9.47 2.18 8.05
N LEU A 12 -8.86 2.11 9.22
CA LEU A 12 -8.41 3.29 9.98
C LEU A 12 -7.34 4.08 9.22
N THR A 13 -6.35 3.41 8.63
CA THR A 13 -5.29 4.08 7.86
C THR A 13 -5.85 4.75 6.61
N THR A 14 -6.77 4.08 5.90
CA THR A 14 -7.43 4.65 4.72
C THR A 14 -8.25 5.88 5.10
N LEU A 15 -9.09 5.79 6.13
CA LEU A 15 -9.89 6.92 6.62
C LEU A 15 -9.00 8.07 7.09
N ALA A 16 -7.98 7.79 7.90
CA ALA A 16 -7.04 8.81 8.37
C ALA A 16 -6.38 9.53 7.18
N THR A 17 -5.96 8.79 6.16
CA THR A 17 -5.35 9.37 4.96
C THR A 17 -6.33 10.25 4.18
N ILE A 18 -7.60 9.84 4.06
CA ILE A 18 -8.64 10.64 3.40
C ILE A 18 -8.87 11.96 4.16
N PHE A 19 -9.07 11.90 5.48
CA PHE A 19 -9.41 13.06 6.30
C PHE A 19 -8.24 14.05 6.45
N LEU A 20 -7.02 13.53 6.58
CA LEU A 20 -5.82 14.35 6.78
C LEU A 20 -5.19 14.82 5.46
N LEU A 21 -5.66 14.36 4.29
CA LEU A 21 -5.11 14.70 2.98
C LEU A 21 -4.81 16.20 2.79
N PRO A 22 -5.71 17.15 3.17
CA PRO A 22 -5.45 18.59 2.96
C PRO A 22 -4.25 19.12 3.75
N HIS A 23 -3.82 18.43 4.80
CA HIS A 23 -2.73 18.82 5.68
C HIS A 23 -1.46 18.00 5.45
N MET A 24 -1.48 17.04 4.52
CA MET A 24 -0.31 16.23 4.20
C MET A 24 0.61 16.94 3.22
N SER A 25 1.93 16.72 3.37
CA SER A 25 2.89 16.99 2.31
C SER A 25 2.96 15.81 1.34
N VAL A 26 3.48 16.03 0.13
CA VAL A 26 3.64 14.97 -0.88
C VAL A 26 4.41 13.74 -0.34
N PRO A 27 5.55 13.89 0.36
CA PRO A 27 6.26 12.72 0.90
C PRO A 27 5.44 11.91 1.92
N ILE A 28 4.69 12.59 2.78
CA ILE A 28 3.83 11.94 3.79
C ILE A 28 2.73 11.15 3.09
N LEU A 29 2.13 11.71 2.04
CA LEU A 29 1.12 11.01 1.24
C LEU A 29 1.71 9.76 0.56
N LEU A 30 2.87 9.88 -0.09
CA LEU A 30 3.54 8.74 -0.75
C LEU A 30 3.84 7.63 0.26
N PHE A 31 4.31 8.01 1.45
CA PHE A 31 4.53 7.06 2.53
C PHE A 31 3.22 6.37 2.94
N SER A 32 2.15 7.11 3.21
CA SER A 32 0.86 6.58 3.63
C SER A 32 0.20 5.68 2.58
N LEU A 33 0.28 6.03 1.30
CA LEU A 33 -0.38 5.27 0.23
C LEU A 33 0.40 4.05 -0.24
N TYR A 34 1.74 4.12 -0.25
CA TYR A 34 2.56 3.07 -0.88
C TYR A 34 3.41 2.32 0.12
N VAL A 35 4.07 3.02 1.05
CA VAL A 35 5.06 2.39 1.95
C VAL A 35 4.40 1.77 3.17
N LEU A 36 3.49 2.49 3.82
CA LEU A 36 2.82 2.04 5.04
C LEU A 36 2.03 0.73 4.83
N PRO A 37 1.25 0.56 3.73
CA PRO A 37 0.58 -0.71 3.44
C PRO A 37 1.57 -1.87 3.26
N LEU A 38 2.74 -1.63 2.65
CA LEU A 38 3.78 -2.65 2.50
C LEU A 38 4.34 -3.08 3.85
N ILE A 39 4.56 -2.14 4.78
CA ILE A 39 5.00 -2.44 6.15
C ILE A 39 3.95 -3.29 6.87
N ILE A 40 2.68 -2.90 6.79
CA ILE A 40 1.56 -3.64 7.41
C ILE A 40 1.47 -5.05 6.82
N ASN A 41 1.59 -5.19 5.50
CA ASN A 41 1.61 -6.50 4.82
C ASN A 41 2.78 -7.37 5.29
N PHE A 42 3.98 -6.79 5.41
CA PHE A 42 5.15 -7.51 5.86
C PHE A 42 5.01 -8.01 7.30
N ILE A 43 4.55 -7.15 8.21
CA ILE A 43 4.30 -7.51 9.62
C ILE A 43 3.21 -8.58 9.69
N GLY A 44 2.10 -8.39 8.99
CA GLY A 44 1.00 -9.35 8.94
C GLY A 44 1.44 -10.73 8.42
N TYR A 45 2.35 -10.77 7.45
CA TYR A 45 2.94 -12.00 6.93
C TYR A 45 3.84 -12.70 7.97
N LYS A 46 4.65 -11.94 8.73
CA LYS A 46 5.56 -12.50 9.75
C LYS A 46 4.85 -13.05 10.98
N LEU A 47 3.74 -12.44 11.40
CA LEU A 47 3.05 -12.77 12.65
C LEU A 47 2.31 -14.12 12.65
N LYS A 48 2.07 -14.77 11.50
CA LYS A 48 1.21 -15.97 11.44
C LYS A 48 1.95 -17.29 11.19
N GLN A 49 1.36 -18.37 11.72
CA GLN A 49 1.82 -19.76 11.52
C GLN A 49 1.84 -20.17 10.04
N LEU A 50 2.76 -21.06 9.69
CA LEU A 50 3.03 -21.54 8.32
C LEU A 50 1.80 -21.95 7.52
N LYS A 51 0.79 -22.58 8.15
CA LYS A 51 -0.41 -23.09 7.48
C LYS A 51 -1.28 -22.01 6.81
N CYS A 52 -1.22 -20.76 7.26
CA CYS A 52 -2.01 -19.66 6.71
C CYS A 52 -1.20 -18.69 5.83
N LYS A 53 0.11 -18.92 5.66
CA LYS A 53 1.00 -17.92 5.03
C LYS A 53 0.65 -17.68 3.56
N THR A 54 0.35 -18.73 2.80
CA THR A 54 -0.01 -18.59 1.39
C THR A 54 -1.30 -17.80 1.20
N PHE A 55 -2.33 -18.06 2.02
CA PHE A 55 -3.59 -17.30 1.96
C PHE A 55 -3.36 -15.81 2.27
N LEU A 56 -2.53 -15.49 3.27
CA LEU A 56 -2.19 -14.11 3.62
C LEU A 56 -1.35 -13.40 2.59
N THR A 57 -0.50 -14.12 1.86
CA THR A 57 0.26 -13.56 0.74
C THR A 57 -0.64 -12.90 -0.29
N PHE A 58 -1.88 -13.38 -0.44
CA PHE A 58 -2.87 -12.78 -1.34
C PHE A 58 -3.85 -11.85 -0.62
N LEU A 59 -4.33 -12.20 0.57
CA LEU A 59 -5.30 -11.38 1.30
C LEU A 59 -4.76 -10.00 1.66
N LEU A 60 -3.52 -9.93 2.15
CA LEU A 60 -2.88 -8.69 2.59
C LEU A 60 -2.75 -7.65 1.48
N PRO A 61 -2.12 -7.95 0.32
CA PRO A 61 -2.04 -6.99 -0.77
C PRO A 61 -3.42 -6.67 -1.37
N THR A 62 -4.40 -7.58 -1.30
CA THR A 62 -5.79 -7.27 -1.69
C THR A 62 -6.37 -6.17 -0.81
N MET A 63 -6.19 -6.25 0.51
CA MET A 63 -6.69 -5.23 1.44
C MET A 63 -6.00 -3.88 1.23
N SER A 64 -4.69 -3.88 0.97
CA SER A 64 -3.97 -2.65 0.60
C SER A 64 -4.50 -2.03 -0.69
N LEU A 65 -4.75 -2.85 -1.72
CA LEU A 65 -5.28 -2.41 -3.00
C LEU A 65 -6.69 -1.83 -2.83
N LEU A 66 -7.55 -2.48 -2.06
CA LEU A 66 -8.89 -1.97 -1.73
C LEU A 66 -8.82 -0.64 -0.99
N GLY A 67 -7.90 -0.50 -0.02
CA GLY A 67 -7.67 0.76 0.69
C GLY A 67 -7.27 1.89 -0.28
N TYR A 68 -6.34 1.61 -1.20
CA TYR A 68 -5.95 2.55 -2.25
C TYR A 68 -7.13 2.94 -3.15
N LEU A 69 -7.92 1.96 -3.60
CA LEU A 69 -9.08 2.20 -4.46
C LEU A 69 -10.15 3.04 -3.76
N VAL A 70 -10.44 2.75 -2.49
CA VAL A 70 -11.38 3.53 -1.67
C VAL A 70 -10.86 4.96 -1.49
N PHE A 71 -9.58 5.12 -1.13
CA PHE A 71 -8.94 6.43 -1.04
C PHE A 71 -9.07 7.21 -2.35
N ALA A 72 -8.67 6.61 -3.46
CA ALA A 72 -8.67 7.25 -4.77
C ALA A 72 -10.08 7.63 -5.21
N TYR A 73 -11.04 6.71 -5.09
CA TYR A 73 -12.43 6.97 -5.44
C TYR A 73 -13.04 8.10 -4.61
N VAL A 74 -12.88 8.06 -3.29
CA VAL A 74 -13.47 9.07 -2.39
C VAL A 74 -12.85 10.45 -2.64
N THR A 75 -11.51 10.54 -2.72
CA THR A 75 -10.80 11.82 -2.85
C THR A 75 -10.92 12.46 -4.23
N VAL A 76 -11.03 11.66 -5.28
CA VAL A 76 -11.34 12.16 -6.63
C VAL A 76 -12.77 12.67 -6.68
N LYS A 77 -13.74 11.90 -6.15
CA LYS A 77 -15.16 12.28 -6.19
C LYS A 77 -15.47 13.51 -5.34
N SER A 78 -14.79 13.68 -4.20
CA SER A 78 -14.95 14.86 -3.34
C SER A 78 -14.18 16.09 -3.84
N GLY A 79 -13.33 15.96 -4.86
CA GLY A 79 -12.45 17.02 -5.35
C GLY A 79 -11.26 17.33 -4.42
N THR A 80 -11.12 16.64 -3.28
CA THR A 80 -9.99 16.88 -2.36
C THR A 80 -8.66 16.50 -2.98
N TRP A 81 -8.65 15.50 -3.87
CA TRP A 81 -7.45 15.16 -4.64
C TRP A 81 -6.99 16.31 -5.55
N THR A 82 -7.92 16.91 -6.30
CA THR A 82 -7.62 18.05 -7.18
C THR A 82 -7.06 19.23 -6.40
N ASN A 83 -7.65 19.55 -5.24
CA ASN A 83 -7.14 20.61 -4.37
C ASN A 83 -5.73 20.31 -3.87
N PHE A 84 -5.47 19.07 -3.44
CA PHE A 84 -4.14 18.64 -3.03
C PHE A 84 -3.11 18.79 -4.15
N VAL A 85 -3.45 18.36 -5.37
CA VAL A 85 -2.57 18.48 -6.54
C VAL A 85 -2.26 19.94 -6.86
N ASN A 86 -3.25 20.82 -6.82
CA ASN A 86 -3.08 22.24 -7.12
C ASN A 86 -2.17 22.95 -6.10
N ILE A 87 -2.29 22.61 -4.81
CA ILE A 87 -1.48 23.21 -3.74
C ILE A 87 -0.02 22.73 -3.82
N ASN A 88 0.20 21.47 -4.22
CA ASN A 88 1.53 20.85 -4.17
C ASN A 88 2.24 20.79 -5.54
N THR A 89 1.57 21.15 -6.63
CA THR A 89 2.20 21.29 -7.95
C THR A 89 2.84 22.65 -8.03
N PHE A 90 4.17 22.67 -8.13
CA PHE A 90 4.95 23.90 -8.23
C PHE A 90 5.85 23.83 -9.45
N SER A 91 5.93 24.91 -10.23
CA SER A 91 6.87 25.02 -11.34
C SER A 91 7.56 26.39 -11.34
N ASN A 92 8.88 26.37 -11.20
CA ASN A 92 9.76 27.51 -11.45
C ASN A 92 10.68 27.22 -12.64
N SER A 93 11.48 28.20 -13.06
CA SER A 93 12.44 28.11 -14.17
C SER A 93 13.41 26.92 -14.07
N ASP A 94 13.75 26.50 -12.85
CA ASP A 94 14.80 25.50 -12.61
C ASP A 94 14.24 24.14 -12.18
N MET A 95 13.02 24.10 -11.63
CA MET A 95 12.44 22.88 -11.08
C MET A 95 10.91 22.89 -11.15
N SER A 96 10.34 21.76 -11.58
CA SER A 96 8.90 21.52 -11.51
C SER A 96 8.60 20.21 -10.80
N VAL A 97 7.73 20.26 -9.80
CA VAL A 97 7.13 19.08 -9.17
C VAL A 97 5.70 18.99 -9.66
N LYS A 98 5.38 17.93 -10.41
CA LYS A 98 4.02 17.66 -10.90
C LYS A 98 3.45 16.45 -10.18
N VAL A 99 2.31 16.64 -9.53
CA VAL A 99 1.54 15.53 -8.95
C VAL A 99 0.53 15.04 -9.98
N GLY A 100 0.44 13.72 -10.18
CA GLY A 100 -0.45 13.13 -11.17
C GLY A 100 -1.93 13.39 -10.85
N MET A 101 -2.67 13.96 -11.79
CA MET A 101 -4.09 14.26 -11.60
C MET A 101 -4.99 13.02 -11.48
N ASN A 102 -4.60 11.89 -12.09
CA ASN A 102 -5.46 10.72 -12.20
C ASN A 102 -4.93 9.50 -11.41
N LEU A 103 -5.37 9.39 -10.16
CA LEU A 103 -5.09 8.22 -9.28
C LEU A 103 -5.69 6.91 -9.81
N LEU A 104 -6.75 6.99 -10.62
CA LEU A 104 -7.47 5.83 -11.16
C LEU A 104 -7.06 5.49 -12.60
N SER A 105 -5.99 6.10 -13.11
CA SER A 105 -5.46 5.76 -14.43
C SER A 105 -5.02 4.30 -14.47
N VAL A 106 -5.19 3.64 -15.63
CA VAL A 106 -4.84 2.22 -15.80
C VAL A 106 -3.39 1.95 -15.43
N ALA A 107 -2.47 2.83 -15.86
CA ALA A 107 -1.04 2.71 -15.53
C ALA A 107 -0.79 2.76 -14.01
N GLN A 108 -1.46 3.66 -13.30
CA GLN A 108 -1.35 3.78 -11.85
C GLN A 108 -1.93 2.54 -11.14
N LEU A 109 -3.08 2.04 -11.58
CA LEU A 109 -3.69 0.84 -11.01
C LEU A 109 -2.81 -0.41 -11.21
N VAL A 110 -2.23 -0.56 -12.40
CA VAL A 110 -1.27 -1.63 -12.70
C VAL A 110 -0.04 -1.50 -11.79
N PHE A 111 0.51 -0.30 -11.66
CA PHE A 111 1.65 -0.04 -10.78
C PHE A 111 1.36 -0.42 -9.33
N VAL A 112 0.25 0.05 -8.74
CA VAL A 112 -0.10 -0.23 -7.34
C VAL A 112 -0.36 -1.73 -7.12
N THR A 113 -1.01 -2.39 -8.09
CA THR A 113 -1.24 -3.83 -8.04
C THR A 113 0.09 -4.59 -8.02
N LEU A 114 1.00 -4.27 -8.95
CA LEU A 114 2.33 -4.88 -9.01
C LEU A 114 3.15 -4.58 -7.75
N LEU A 115 3.07 -3.38 -7.21
CA LEU A 115 3.79 -3.01 -6.00
C LEU A 115 3.35 -3.87 -4.81
N PHE A 116 2.04 -3.92 -4.52
CA PHE A 116 1.54 -4.65 -3.36
C PHE A 116 1.67 -6.16 -3.51
N TYR A 117 1.26 -6.71 -4.66
CA TYR A 117 1.36 -8.16 -4.90
C TYR A 117 2.80 -8.60 -5.10
N GLY A 118 3.60 -7.83 -5.84
CA GLY A 118 5.01 -8.14 -6.10
C GLY A 118 5.82 -8.24 -4.82
N VAL A 119 5.69 -7.27 -3.90
CA VAL A 119 6.39 -7.30 -2.61
C VAL A 119 5.89 -8.46 -1.74
N SER A 120 4.59 -8.75 -1.73
CA SER A 120 4.04 -9.87 -0.96
C SER A 120 4.53 -11.23 -1.47
N LEU A 121 4.51 -11.44 -2.79
CA LEU A 121 4.96 -12.68 -3.44
C LEU A 121 6.46 -12.89 -3.30
N THR A 122 7.27 -11.86 -3.54
CA THR A 122 8.73 -11.92 -3.34
C THR A 122 9.07 -12.27 -1.90
N THR A 123 8.40 -11.64 -0.93
CA THR A 123 8.54 -11.97 0.50
C THR A 123 8.18 -13.44 0.77
N HIS A 124 7.12 -13.96 0.15
CA HIS A 124 6.75 -15.36 0.29
C HIS A 124 7.83 -16.31 -0.25
N PHE A 125 8.29 -16.10 -1.48
CA PHE A 125 9.31 -16.94 -2.11
C PHE A 125 10.65 -16.91 -1.39
N ILE A 126 11.10 -15.73 -0.93
CA ILE A 126 12.33 -15.59 -0.14
C ILE A 126 12.22 -16.39 1.16
N ASN A 127 11.13 -16.24 1.92
CA ASN A 127 10.95 -16.97 3.17
C ASN A 127 10.82 -18.49 2.95
N LYS A 128 10.16 -18.93 1.87
CA LYS A 128 10.07 -20.34 1.50
C LYS A 128 11.47 -20.92 1.22
N LYS A 129 12.29 -20.24 0.41
CA LYS A 129 13.67 -20.66 0.12
C LYS A 129 14.54 -20.75 1.38
N ILE A 130 14.44 -19.77 2.27
CA ILE A 130 15.17 -19.77 3.56
C ILE A 130 14.75 -20.96 4.43
N SER A 131 13.45 -21.30 4.48
CA SER A 131 12.98 -22.43 5.28
C SER A 131 13.48 -23.78 4.77
N VAL A 132 13.56 -23.98 3.44
CA VAL A 132 14.10 -25.19 2.82
C VAL A 132 15.59 -25.34 3.14
N ASN A 133 16.38 -24.27 3.02
CA ASN A 133 17.81 -24.29 3.34
C ASN A 133 18.09 -24.58 4.82
N LYS A 134 17.20 -24.16 5.74
CA LYS A 134 17.32 -24.53 7.15
C LYS A 134 17.03 -26.02 7.36
N GLY A 135 15.98 -26.57 6.75
CA GLY A 135 15.67 -28.00 6.85
C GLY A 135 16.80 -28.91 6.35
N ALA A 136 17.47 -28.53 5.26
CA ALA A 136 18.61 -29.28 4.72
C ALA A 136 19.90 -29.19 5.55
N LYS A 137 20.01 -28.25 6.51
CA LYS A 137 21.16 -28.14 7.41
C LYS A 137 21.03 -28.97 8.69
N TYR A 138 19.84 -29.51 8.96
CA TYR A 138 19.54 -30.29 10.17
C TYR A 138 18.99 -31.70 9.84
N ALA A 139 19.18 -32.16 8.60
CA ALA A 139 18.93 -33.53 8.14
C ALA A 139 20.28 -34.18 7.81
#